data_AF-A0A931I0Z5-F1
#
_entry.id   AF-A0A931I0Z5-F1
#
_cell.length_a   1.000
_cell.length_b   1.000
_cell.length_c   1.000
_cell.angle_alpha   90.00
_cell.angle_beta   90.00
_cell.angle_gamma   90.00
#
_symmetry.space_group_name_H-M   'P 1'
#
loop_
_entity.id
_entity.type
_entity.pdbx_description
1 polymer ?
#
loop_
_entity_poly.entity_id
_entity_poly.type
_entity_poly.pdbx_seq_one_letter_code
_entity_poly.pdbx_strand_id
1 'polypeptide(L)'
;MTLLTEKEVSNVVDYLKRTRLSEDVSLDDVMGLAEVMAESLRPALSGLDATVHRDLGDMAREIAAMKRELAEMRLGEVRTDKIGTAGRELDAVVEATEEATNIIMTAAEAIMGADPADVDGFQAVVNDRVIEIFEACSFQDITGQRIGKVVSTLSLIDDRLNRLVERLKLNVDAPTEPAEETAAERRARELILHGPQAKGEGVSQNDIDDMFP
;
A
#
# COMPACT_ATOMS: atom_id res chain seq x y z
N MET A 1 21.02 16.84 29.29
CA MET A 1 22.28 17.60 29.39
C MET A 1 22.74 17.54 30.83
N THR A 2 23.58 16.57 31.18
CA THR A 2 24.04 16.37 32.57
C THR A 2 25.09 17.42 32.86
N LEU A 3 24.69 18.51 33.51
CA LEU A 3 25.59 19.58 33.93
C LEU A 3 26.50 19.05 35.06
N LEU A 4 27.77 19.46 35.04
CA LEU A 4 28.70 19.26 36.15
C LEU A 4 28.03 19.67 37.46
N THR A 5 28.12 18.81 38.48
CA THR A 5 27.50 19.09 39.77
C THR A 5 28.24 20.24 40.46
N GLU A 6 27.51 21.02 41.28
CA GLU A 6 28.07 22.16 42.03
C GLU A 6 29.30 21.77 42.87
N LYS A 7 29.33 20.51 43.32
CA LYS A 7 30.43 19.90 44.08
C LYS A 7 31.67 19.61 43.22
N GLU A 8 31.48 19.13 41.99
CA GLU A 8 32.57 18.89 41.03
C GLU A 8 33.20 20.19 40.56
N VAL A 9 32.39 21.23 40.33
CA VAL A 9 32.88 22.59 40.00
C VAL A 9 33.63 23.19 41.18
N SER A 10 33.13 23.02 42.42
CA SER A 10 33.80 23.49 43.63
C SER A 10 35.18 22.83 43.80
N ASN A 11 35.29 21.52 43.55
CA ASN A 11 36.56 20.80 43.67
C ASN A 11 37.63 21.30 42.68
N VAL A 12 37.25 21.58 41.43
CA VAL A 12 38.15 22.17 40.42
C VAL A 12 38.56 23.59 40.83
N VAL A 13 37.60 24.40 41.30
CA VAL A 13 37.86 25.78 41.75
C VAL A 13 38.77 25.81 42.99
N ASP A 14 38.59 24.89 43.94
CA ASP A 14 39.40 24.81 45.16
C ASP A 14 40.82 24.30 44.86
N TYR A 15 40.97 23.40 43.89
CA TYR A 15 42.29 23.01 43.37
C TYR A 15 43.00 24.19 42.72
N LEU A 16 42.33 24.92 41.81
CA LEU A 16 42.87 26.12 41.16
C LEU A 16 43.23 27.23 42.16
N LYS A 17 42.45 27.41 43.24
CA LYS A 17 42.75 28.37 44.31
C LYS A 17 43.98 27.98 45.13
N ARG A 18 44.19 26.67 45.37
CA ARG A 18 45.38 26.16 46.07
C ARG A 18 46.64 26.31 45.22
N THR A 19 46.56 26.00 43.93
CA THR A 19 47.68 26.14 42.98
C THR A 19 48.02 27.61 42.67
N ARG A 20 47.04 28.53 42.71
CA ARG A 20 47.26 29.97 42.49
C ARG A 20 48.03 30.66 43.63
N LEU A 21 48.27 29.98 44.76
CA LEU A 21 49.06 30.51 45.88
C LEU A 21 50.59 30.36 45.68
N SER A 22 51.05 29.64 44.64
CA SER A 22 52.46 29.51 44.27
C SER A 22 52.77 30.34 43.01
N GLU A 23 53.88 31.09 43.01
CA GLU A 23 54.31 31.97 41.90
C GLU A 23 54.72 31.21 40.62
N ASP A 24 55.10 29.92 40.74
CA ASP A 24 55.46 29.05 39.62
C ASP A 24 54.52 27.83 39.57
N VAL A 25 53.94 27.55 38.39
CA VAL A 25 53.11 26.36 38.14
C VAL A 25 54.02 25.18 37.82
N SER A 26 53.97 24.11 38.62
CA SER A 26 54.77 22.91 38.40
C SER A 26 54.08 21.89 37.48
N LEU A 27 54.85 20.95 36.92
CA LEU A 27 54.29 19.83 36.14
C LEU A 27 53.33 18.97 36.98
N ASP A 28 53.59 18.85 38.28
CA ASP A 28 52.77 18.11 39.24
C ASP A 28 51.39 18.77 39.42
N ASP A 29 51.35 20.11 39.40
CA ASP A 29 50.09 20.87 39.44
C ASP A 29 49.26 20.69 38.15
N VAL A 30 49.93 20.59 37.00
CA VAL A 30 49.25 20.33 35.71
C VAL A 30 48.71 18.89 35.68
N MET A 31 49.46 17.92 36.20
CA MET A 31 49.02 16.53 36.30
C MET A 31 47.85 16.37 37.26
N GLY A 32 47.91 16.98 38.45
CA GLY A 32 46.79 16.92 39.40
C GLY A 32 45.55 17.66 38.89
N LEU A 33 45.70 18.77 38.16
CA LEU A 33 44.56 19.41 37.49
C LEU A 33 43.94 18.49 36.43
N ALA A 34 44.76 17.84 35.61
CA ALA A 34 44.30 16.89 34.61
C ALA A 34 43.55 15.69 35.24
N GLU A 35 44.02 15.21 36.38
CA GLU A 35 43.40 14.11 37.13
C GLU A 35 42.05 14.52 37.72
N VAL A 36 41.96 15.69 38.34
CA VAL A 36 40.70 16.25 38.86
C VAL A 36 39.70 16.54 37.74
N MET A 37 40.16 17.03 36.59
CA MET A 37 39.32 17.23 35.40
C MET A 37 38.81 15.91 34.83
N ALA A 38 39.67 14.88 34.74
CA ALA A 38 39.28 13.56 34.26
C ALA A 38 38.27 12.88 35.19
N GLU A 39 38.45 13.02 36.51
CA GLU A 39 37.57 12.46 37.52
C GLU A 39 36.21 13.17 37.56
N SER A 40 36.19 14.48 37.29
CA SER A 40 34.99 15.31 37.17
C SER A 40 34.18 15.02 35.88
N LEU A 41 34.83 14.64 34.79
CA LEU A 41 34.16 14.29 33.52
C LEU A 41 33.65 12.83 33.47
N ARG A 42 34.20 11.95 34.30
CA ARG A 42 33.86 10.50 34.33
C ARG A 42 32.36 10.24 34.56
N PRO A 43 31.68 10.90 35.52
CA PRO A 43 30.25 10.72 35.75
C PRO A 43 29.42 11.21 34.56
N ALA A 44 29.78 12.33 33.94
CA ALA A 44 29.09 12.86 32.76
C ALA A 44 29.18 11.89 31.56
N LEU A 45 30.36 11.33 31.29
CA LEU A 45 30.55 10.34 30.23
C LEU A 45 29.78 9.04 30.50
N SER A 46 29.83 8.53 31.73
CA SER A 46 29.09 7.32 32.13
C SER A 46 27.56 7.52 32.09
N GLY A 47 27.07 8.70 32.45
CA GLY A 47 25.66 9.05 32.37
C GLY A 47 25.16 9.21 30.94
N LEU A 48 26.02 9.71 30.03
CA LEU A 48 25.71 9.78 28.60
C LEU A 48 25.57 8.37 28.01
N ASP A 49 26.51 7.48 28.33
CA ASP A 49 26.50 6.09 27.85
C ASP A 49 25.27 5.33 28.37
N ALA A 50 24.92 5.48 29.65
CA ALA A 50 23.73 4.87 30.24
C ALA A 50 22.41 5.41 29.64
N THR A 51 22.38 6.69 29.27
CA THR A 51 21.21 7.31 28.64
C THR A 51 21.04 6.82 27.20
N VAL A 52 22.12 6.84 26.42
CA VAL A 52 22.12 6.35 25.03
C VAL A 52 21.77 4.86 24.97
N HIS A 53 22.33 4.04 25.85
CA HIS A 53 21.96 2.62 25.94
C HIS A 53 20.48 2.41 26.30
N ARG A 54 19.93 3.25 27.18
CA ARG A 54 18.50 3.20 27.52
C ARG A 54 17.64 3.56 26.32
N ASP A 55 17.94 4.69 25.66
CA ASP A 55 17.17 5.19 24.52
C ASP A 55 17.22 4.22 23.33
N LEU A 56 18.40 3.67 23.02
CA LEU A 56 18.54 2.62 21.99
C LEU A 56 17.80 1.34 22.39
N GLY A 57 17.80 0.99 23.68
CA GLY A 57 17.03 -0.13 24.21
C GLY A 57 15.52 0.08 24.11
N ASP A 58 15.04 1.30 24.33
CA ASP A 58 13.64 1.70 24.15
C ASP A 58 13.24 1.64 22.67
N MET A 59 14.05 2.19 21.77
CA MET A 59 13.83 2.08 20.32
C MET A 59 13.81 0.63 19.85
N ALA A 60 14.75 -0.21 20.32
CA ALA A 60 14.79 -1.62 19.97
C ALA A 60 13.53 -2.37 20.46
N ARG A 61 13.01 -2.02 21.63
CA ARG A 61 11.73 -2.56 22.15
C ARG A 61 10.55 -2.15 21.28
N GLU A 62 10.45 -0.88 20.91
CA GLU A 62 9.39 -0.41 20.01
C GLU A 62 9.45 -1.09 18.64
N ILE A 63 10.64 -1.18 18.04
CA ILE A 63 10.82 -1.87 16.75
C ILE A 63 10.43 -3.34 16.86
N ALA A 64 10.78 -4.01 17.97
CA ALA A 64 10.41 -5.40 18.20
C ALA A 64 8.89 -5.58 18.38
N ALA A 65 8.22 -4.66 19.07
CA ALA A 65 6.77 -4.65 19.21
C ALA A 65 6.09 -4.45 17.84
N MET A 66 6.53 -3.45 17.08
CA MET A 66 6.04 -3.19 15.72
C MET A 66 6.23 -4.39 14.80
N LYS A 67 7.40 -5.06 14.83
CA LYS A 67 7.65 -6.28 14.04
C LYS A 67 6.72 -7.43 14.40
N ARG A 68 6.37 -7.61 15.67
CA ARG A 68 5.39 -8.64 16.08
C ARG A 68 4.00 -8.32 15.58
N GLU A 69 3.56 -7.08 15.71
CA GLU A 69 2.25 -6.65 15.22
C GLU A 69 2.15 -6.79 13.70
N LEU A 70 3.20 -6.42 12.94
CA LEU A 70 3.27 -6.66 11.50
C LEU A 70 3.13 -8.15 11.14
N ALA A 71 3.70 -9.04 11.95
CA ALA A 71 3.55 -10.48 11.77
C ALA A 71 2.12 -10.96 12.07
N GLU A 72 1.47 -10.41 13.11
CA GLU A 72 0.08 -10.72 13.49
C GLU A 72 -0.94 -10.31 12.42
N MET A 73 -0.65 -9.27 11.63
CA MET A 73 -1.52 -8.85 10.52
C MET A 73 -1.59 -9.87 9.38
N ARG A 74 -0.73 -10.90 9.40
CA ARG A 74 -0.69 -12.04 8.44
C ARG A 74 -0.72 -11.55 6.98
N LEU A 75 -0.02 -10.47 6.68
CA LEU A 75 0.03 -9.86 5.34
C LEU A 75 0.52 -10.85 4.27
N GLY A 76 1.36 -11.82 4.66
CA GLY A 76 1.79 -12.91 3.79
C GLY A 76 0.65 -13.82 3.32
N GLU A 77 -0.31 -14.14 4.17
CA GLU A 77 -1.47 -14.98 3.81
C GLU A 77 -2.47 -14.23 2.95
N VAL A 78 -2.64 -12.93 3.21
CA VAL A 78 -3.48 -12.06 2.39
C VAL A 78 -2.94 -11.98 0.96
N ARG A 79 -1.62 -11.77 0.83
CA ARG A 79 -0.96 -11.67 -0.49
C ARG A 79 -1.06 -12.96 -1.29
N THR A 80 -0.91 -14.11 -0.64
CA THR A 80 -0.76 -15.39 -1.34
C THR A 80 -2.10 -16.07 -1.59
N ASP A 81 -3.00 -16.10 -0.60
CA ASP A 81 -4.24 -16.86 -0.71
C ASP A 81 -5.42 -15.99 -1.12
N LYS A 82 -5.59 -14.81 -0.52
CA LYS A 82 -6.79 -13.99 -0.71
C LYS A 82 -6.76 -13.24 -2.05
N ILE A 83 -5.65 -12.56 -2.36
CA ILE A 83 -5.49 -11.88 -3.66
C ILE A 83 -5.50 -12.89 -4.81
N GLY A 84 -4.78 -14.00 -4.67
CA GLY A 84 -4.78 -15.06 -5.68
C GLY A 84 -6.17 -15.67 -5.92
N THR A 85 -6.98 -15.81 -4.86
CA THR A 85 -8.38 -16.27 -5.00
C THR A 85 -9.25 -15.23 -5.69
N ALA A 86 -9.12 -13.95 -5.32
CA ALA A 86 -9.85 -12.87 -5.98
C ALA A 86 -9.53 -12.79 -7.48
N GLY A 87 -8.26 -12.96 -7.87
CA GLY A 87 -7.85 -13.05 -9.28
C GLY A 87 -8.56 -14.18 -10.03
N ARG A 88 -8.55 -15.40 -9.47
CA ARG A 88 -9.26 -16.55 -10.06
C ARG A 88 -10.77 -16.33 -10.18
N GLU A 89 -11.39 -15.63 -9.23
CA GLU A 89 -12.81 -15.31 -9.30
C GLU A 89 -13.10 -14.30 -10.43
N LEU A 90 -12.19 -13.34 -10.68
CA LEU A 90 -12.29 -12.42 -11.83
C LEU A 90 -12.07 -13.15 -13.16
N ASP A 91 -11.10 -14.05 -13.26
CA ASP A 91 -10.88 -14.84 -14.47
C ASP A 91 -12.12 -15.67 -14.82
N ALA A 92 -12.73 -16.30 -13.82
CA ALA A 92 -13.97 -17.08 -14.00
C ALA A 92 -15.17 -16.20 -14.39
N VAL A 93 -15.18 -14.91 -13.99
CA VAL A 93 -16.18 -13.95 -14.46
C VAL A 93 -16.00 -13.68 -15.95
N VAL A 94 -14.76 -13.45 -16.40
CA VAL A 94 -14.45 -13.21 -17.81
C VAL A 94 -14.88 -14.41 -18.65
N GLU A 95 -14.48 -15.62 -18.25
CA GLU A 95 -14.84 -16.85 -18.95
C GLU A 95 -16.36 -17.04 -19.06
N ALA A 96 -17.09 -16.89 -17.94
CA ALA A 96 -18.54 -17.02 -17.94
C ALA A 96 -19.24 -15.94 -18.80
N THR A 97 -18.69 -14.72 -18.82
CA THR A 97 -19.23 -13.63 -19.66
C THR A 97 -18.99 -13.87 -21.14
N GLU A 98 -17.83 -14.42 -21.51
CA GLU A 98 -17.50 -14.76 -22.89
C GLU A 98 -18.37 -15.91 -23.39
N GLU A 99 -18.51 -16.98 -22.60
CA GLU A 99 -19.35 -18.12 -22.92
C GLU A 99 -20.81 -17.69 -23.13
N ALA A 100 -21.38 -16.93 -22.20
CA ALA A 100 -22.75 -16.45 -22.33
C ALA A 100 -22.94 -15.52 -23.53
N THR A 101 -21.96 -14.65 -23.82
CA THR A 101 -22.03 -13.77 -24.99
C THR A 101 -22.04 -14.57 -26.29
N ASN A 102 -21.20 -15.62 -26.39
CA ASN A 102 -21.19 -16.51 -27.55
C ASN A 102 -22.53 -17.23 -27.74
N ILE A 103 -23.16 -17.71 -26.65
CA ILE A 103 -24.48 -18.36 -26.71
C ILE A 103 -25.53 -17.36 -27.19
N ILE A 104 -25.56 -16.15 -26.63
CA ILE A 104 -26.52 -15.10 -27.01
C ILE A 104 -26.35 -14.71 -28.48
N MET A 105 -25.11 -14.54 -28.96
CA MET A 105 -24.83 -14.21 -30.36
C MET A 105 -25.27 -15.35 -31.29
N THR A 106 -24.94 -16.60 -30.97
CA THR A 106 -25.32 -17.77 -31.76
C THR A 106 -26.85 -17.90 -31.84
N ALA A 107 -27.56 -17.69 -30.73
CA ALA A 107 -29.01 -17.71 -30.70
C ALA A 107 -29.64 -16.59 -31.55
N ALA A 108 -29.08 -15.38 -31.48
CA ALA A 108 -29.51 -14.27 -32.32
C ALA A 108 -29.25 -14.52 -33.82
N GLU A 109 -28.10 -15.09 -34.18
CA GLU A 109 -27.79 -15.50 -35.55
C GLU A 109 -28.77 -16.54 -36.08
N ALA A 110 -29.11 -17.54 -35.26
CA ALA A 110 -30.10 -18.55 -35.62
C ALA A 110 -31.50 -17.96 -35.88
N ILE A 111 -31.89 -16.96 -35.09
CA ILE A 111 -33.15 -16.22 -35.29
C ILE A 111 -33.12 -15.45 -36.63
N MET A 112 -32.02 -14.74 -36.92
CA MET A 112 -31.88 -13.98 -38.17
C MET A 112 -31.84 -14.88 -39.42
N GLY A 113 -31.31 -16.11 -39.28
CA GLY A 113 -31.21 -17.08 -40.35
C GLY A 113 -32.47 -17.92 -40.59
N ALA A 114 -33.50 -17.79 -39.74
CA ALA A 114 -34.74 -18.54 -39.89
C ALA A 114 -35.57 -18.02 -41.08
N ASP A 115 -36.19 -18.93 -41.84
CA ASP A 115 -37.01 -18.58 -43.00
C ASP A 115 -38.36 -18.00 -42.56
N PRO A 116 -38.64 -16.71 -42.79
CA PRO A 116 -39.91 -16.10 -42.40
C PRO A 116 -41.11 -16.59 -43.22
N ALA A 117 -40.89 -17.29 -44.33
CA ALA A 117 -41.97 -17.89 -45.12
C ALA A 117 -42.54 -19.16 -44.48
N ASP A 118 -41.75 -19.86 -43.65
CA ASP A 118 -42.21 -20.97 -42.82
C ASP A 118 -42.62 -20.45 -41.43
N VAL A 119 -43.87 -20.03 -41.31
CA VAL A 119 -44.38 -19.36 -40.09
C VAL A 119 -44.25 -20.25 -38.85
N ASP A 120 -44.59 -21.54 -38.96
CA ASP A 120 -44.57 -22.47 -37.83
C ASP A 120 -43.11 -22.79 -37.43
N GLY A 121 -42.23 -23.01 -38.41
CA GLY A 121 -40.80 -23.23 -38.18
C GLY A 121 -40.10 -22.01 -37.60
N PHE A 122 -40.38 -20.82 -38.15
CA PHE A 122 -39.86 -19.54 -37.66
C PHE A 122 -40.27 -19.30 -36.20
N GLN A 123 -41.55 -19.48 -35.88
CA GLN A 123 -42.07 -19.26 -34.53
C GLN A 123 -41.45 -20.22 -33.52
N ALA A 124 -41.23 -21.49 -33.90
CA ALA A 124 -40.52 -22.46 -33.05
C ALA A 124 -39.08 -22.05 -32.79
N VAL A 125 -38.31 -21.71 -33.84
CA VAL A 125 -36.91 -21.26 -33.71
C VAL A 125 -36.81 -20.02 -32.85
N VAL A 126 -37.67 -19.01 -33.06
CA VAL A 126 -37.65 -17.79 -32.26
C VAL A 126 -37.92 -18.09 -30.78
N ASN A 127 -38.94 -18.88 -30.47
CA ASN A 127 -39.24 -19.21 -29.08
C ASN A 127 -38.09 -19.95 -28.40
N ASP A 128 -37.54 -20.98 -29.05
CA ASP A 128 -36.45 -21.78 -28.49
C ASP A 128 -35.19 -20.94 -28.25
N ARG A 129 -34.80 -20.09 -29.22
CA ARG A 129 -33.61 -19.25 -29.13
C ARG A 129 -33.76 -18.10 -28.15
N VAL A 130 -34.96 -17.54 -28.00
CA VAL A 130 -35.22 -16.53 -26.97
C VAL A 130 -35.13 -17.13 -25.57
N ILE A 131 -35.59 -18.38 -25.37
CA ILE A 131 -35.40 -19.09 -24.10
C ILE A 131 -33.91 -19.29 -23.82
N GLU A 132 -33.14 -19.76 -24.80
CA GLU A 132 -31.68 -19.94 -24.68
C GLU A 132 -30.96 -18.63 -24.33
N ILE A 133 -31.38 -17.49 -24.88
CA ILE A 133 -30.86 -16.16 -24.51
C ILE A 133 -31.15 -15.83 -23.04
N PHE A 134 -32.37 -16.10 -22.56
CA PHE A 134 -32.72 -15.85 -21.16
C PHE A 134 -31.95 -16.75 -20.21
N GLU A 135 -31.77 -18.02 -20.56
CA GLU A 135 -30.95 -18.96 -19.80
C GLU A 135 -29.49 -18.54 -19.77
N ALA A 136 -28.93 -18.15 -20.92
CA ALA A 136 -27.58 -17.62 -21.00
C ALA A 136 -27.42 -16.43 -20.06
N CYS A 137 -28.31 -15.42 -20.14
CA CYS A 137 -28.28 -14.21 -19.29
C CYS A 137 -28.24 -14.48 -17.78
N SER A 138 -28.64 -15.66 -17.32
CA SER A 138 -28.52 -16.05 -15.90
C SER A 138 -27.07 -16.09 -15.39
N PHE A 139 -26.07 -16.08 -16.28
CA PHE A 139 -24.65 -15.93 -15.93
C PHE A 139 -24.38 -14.71 -15.03
N GLN A 140 -25.20 -13.66 -15.15
CA GLN A 140 -25.08 -12.43 -14.38
C GLN A 140 -25.20 -12.66 -12.87
N ASP A 141 -26.03 -13.61 -12.42
CA ASP A 141 -26.17 -13.90 -10.99
C ASP A 141 -24.88 -14.48 -10.42
N ILE A 142 -24.31 -15.48 -11.09
CA ILE A 142 -23.03 -16.09 -10.71
C ILE A 142 -21.91 -15.06 -10.78
N THR A 143 -21.87 -14.24 -11.83
CA THR A 143 -20.89 -13.15 -11.96
C THR A 143 -21.00 -12.14 -10.83
N GLY A 144 -22.22 -11.73 -10.46
CA GLY A 144 -22.47 -10.83 -9.33
C GLY A 144 -21.97 -11.39 -8.01
N GLN A 145 -22.22 -12.68 -7.75
CA GLN A 145 -21.71 -13.35 -6.56
C GLN A 145 -20.18 -13.41 -6.53
N ARG A 146 -19.53 -13.71 -7.66
CA ARG A 146 -18.07 -13.76 -7.78
C ARG A 146 -17.43 -12.38 -7.58
N ILE A 147 -17.96 -11.35 -8.22
CA ILE A 147 -17.52 -9.95 -8.00
C ILE A 147 -17.70 -9.57 -6.52
N GLY A 148 -18.82 -9.96 -5.89
CA GLY A 148 -19.05 -9.72 -4.47
C GLY A 148 -17.96 -10.32 -3.56
N LYS A 149 -17.45 -11.52 -3.89
CA LYS A 149 -16.31 -12.12 -3.17
C LYS A 149 -15.01 -11.34 -3.36
N VAL A 150 -14.77 -10.84 -4.58
CA VAL A 150 -13.60 -10.02 -4.90
C VAL A 150 -13.65 -8.71 -4.10
N VAL A 151 -14.78 -8.01 -4.15
CA VAL A 151 -14.99 -6.76 -3.39
C VAL A 151 -14.80 -6.99 -1.90
N SER A 152 -15.39 -8.05 -1.34
CA SER A 152 -15.22 -8.41 0.07
C SER A 152 -13.75 -8.66 0.44
N THR A 153 -12.99 -9.27 -0.48
CA THR A 153 -11.56 -9.50 -0.30
C THR A 153 -10.78 -8.19 -0.31
N LEU A 154 -11.07 -7.28 -1.23
CA LEU A 154 -10.45 -5.96 -1.30
C LEU A 154 -10.78 -5.12 -0.06
N SER A 155 -12.03 -5.12 0.41
CA SER A 155 -12.41 -4.43 1.66
C SER A 155 -11.65 -4.97 2.87
N LEU A 156 -11.45 -6.29 2.96
CA LEU A 156 -10.64 -6.88 4.04
C LEU A 156 -9.18 -6.44 3.98
N ILE A 157 -8.61 -6.28 2.78
CA ILE A 157 -7.25 -5.78 2.57
C ILE A 157 -7.17 -4.33 3.00
N ASP A 158 -8.13 -3.51 2.55
CA ASP A 158 -8.21 -2.09 2.89
C ASP A 158 -8.30 -1.88 4.41
N ASP A 159 -9.18 -2.61 5.10
CA ASP A 159 -9.29 -2.58 6.57
C ASP A 159 -7.97 -2.95 7.29
N ARG A 160 -7.16 -3.83 6.72
CA ARG A 160 -5.85 -4.18 7.29
C ARG A 160 -4.84 -3.08 7.01
N LEU A 161 -4.81 -2.52 5.80
CA LEU A 161 -3.91 -1.41 5.46
C LEU A 161 -4.23 -0.16 6.27
N ASN A 162 -5.50 0.19 6.45
CA ASN A 162 -5.90 1.33 7.28
C ASN A 162 -5.44 1.18 8.74
N ARG A 163 -5.57 -0.02 9.32
CA ARG A 163 -5.03 -0.32 10.66
C ARG A 163 -3.50 -0.20 10.73
N LEU A 164 -2.81 -0.59 9.66
CA LEU A 164 -1.36 -0.47 9.57
C LEU A 164 -0.92 1.01 9.57
N VAL A 165 -1.58 1.80 8.74
CA VAL A 165 -1.36 3.25 8.60
C VAL A 165 -1.57 3.96 9.93
N GLU A 166 -2.71 3.70 10.60
CA GLU A 166 -3.06 4.30 11.88
C GLU A 166 -2.01 3.99 12.96
N ARG A 167 -1.57 2.72 13.05
CA ARG A 167 -0.59 2.30 14.04
C ARG A 167 0.82 2.84 13.79
N LEU A 168 1.24 2.87 12.53
CA LEU A 168 2.54 3.42 12.16
C LEU A 168 2.56 4.95 12.18
N LYS A 169 1.40 5.61 12.39
CA LYS A 169 1.24 7.07 12.29
C LYS A 169 1.83 7.62 11.00
N LEU A 170 1.71 6.84 9.91
CA LEU A 170 2.19 7.26 8.61
C LEU A 170 1.28 8.39 8.14
N ASN A 171 1.86 9.54 7.81
CA ASN A 171 1.15 10.56 7.05
C ASN A 171 1.01 10.07 5.61
N VAL A 172 -0.07 9.36 5.32
CA VAL A 172 -0.39 8.91 3.96
C VAL A 172 -0.92 10.06 3.10
N ASP A 173 -1.43 11.12 3.75
CA ASP A 173 -1.85 12.37 3.11
C ASP A 173 -0.69 13.33 2.82
N ALA A 174 0.55 12.97 3.19
CA ALA A 174 1.71 13.75 2.74
C ALA A 174 1.79 13.63 1.21
N PRO A 175 1.98 14.74 0.47
CA PRO A 175 2.17 14.66 -0.96
C PRO A 175 3.45 13.87 -1.23
N THR A 176 3.30 12.58 -1.53
CA THR A 176 4.35 11.80 -2.17
C THR A 176 4.52 12.37 -3.58
N GLU A 177 5.76 12.73 -3.94
CA GLU A 177 6.06 13.01 -5.33
C GLU A 177 5.55 11.83 -6.17
N PRO A 178 4.74 12.07 -7.22
CA PRO A 178 4.23 10.99 -8.03
C PRO A 178 5.43 10.22 -8.55
N ALA A 179 5.47 8.91 -8.27
CA ALA A 179 6.49 8.04 -8.80
C ALA A 179 6.54 8.24 -10.32
N GLU A 180 7.73 8.48 -10.88
CA GLU A 180 7.87 8.66 -12.33
C GLU A 180 7.32 7.42 -13.05
N GLU A 181 6.27 7.64 -13.85
CA GLU A 181 5.63 6.58 -14.63
C GLU A 181 6.68 5.90 -15.54
N THR A 182 6.85 4.60 -15.36
CA THR A 182 7.78 3.83 -16.18
C THR A 182 7.32 3.83 -17.64
N ALA A 183 8.25 3.66 -18.57
CA ALA A 183 7.92 3.56 -20.00
C ALA A 183 6.98 2.36 -20.32
N ALA A 184 6.92 1.36 -19.45
CA ALA A 184 5.99 0.24 -19.57
C ALA A 184 4.56 0.63 -19.19
N GLU A 185 4.39 1.33 -18.05
CA GLU A 185 3.08 1.81 -17.57
C GLU A 185 2.46 2.81 -18.55
N ARG A 186 3.27 3.73 -19.08
CA ARG A 186 2.84 4.71 -20.09
C ARG A 186 2.28 4.04 -21.35
N ARG A 187 2.99 3.03 -21.87
CA ARG A 187 2.55 2.24 -23.03
C ARG A 187 1.28 1.44 -22.75
N ALA A 188 1.17 0.85 -21.57
CA ALA A 188 -0.04 0.12 -21.17
C ALA A 188 -1.26 1.04 -21.07
N ARG A 189 -1.10 2.25 -20.52
CA ARG A 189 -2.16 3.27 -20.47
C ARG A 189 -2.60 3.70 -21.86
N GLU A 190 -1.65 3.90 -22.77
CA GLU A 190 -1.91 4.25 -24.17
C GLU A 190 -2.69 3.13 -24.91
N LEU A 191 -2.46 1.85 -24.58
CA LEU A 191 -3.19 0.73 -25.16
C LEU A 191 -4.66 0.59 -24.68
N ILE A 192 -4.98 1.06 -23.46
CA ILE A 192 -6.33 0.91 -22.87
C ILE A 192 -7.37 1.86 -23.50
N LEU A 193 -6.91 2.89 -24.23
CA LEU A 193 -7.76 3.93 -24.84
C LEU A 193 -8.65 3.46 -26.02
N HIS A 194 -8.75 2.16 -26.27
CA HIS A 194 -9.57 1.57 -27.35
C HIS A 194 -10.65 0.60 -26.86
N GLY A 195 -11.10 0.71 -25.60
CA GLY A 195 -12.30 0.01 -25.12
C GLY A 195 -13.62 0.65 -25.58
N PRO A 196 -14.77 -0.05 -25.47
CA PRO A 196 -16.08 0.54 -25.71
C PRO A 196 -16.27 1.76 -24.80
N GLN A 197 -16.41 2.95 -25.39
CA GLN A 197 -16.54 4.19 -24.63
C GLN A 197 -17.82 4.19 -23.80
N ALA A 198 -17.77 4.78 -22.59
CA ALA A 198 -18.93 4.91 -21.73
C ALA A 198 -20.06 5.66 -22.46
N LYS A 199 -21.32 5.33 -22.12
CA LYS A 199 -22.50 5.92 -22.77
C LYS A 199 -22.47 7.46 -22.63
N GLY A 200 -22.24 8.17 -23.73
CA GLY A 200 -22.14 9.63 -23.77
C GLY A 200 -20.71 10.20 -23.89
N GLU A 201 -19.68 9.36 -23.81
CA GLU A 201 -18.26 9.74 -24.03
C GLU A 201 -17.74 9.28 -25.41
N GLY A 202 -18.65 8.75 -26.23
CA GLY A 202 -18.48 8.40 -27.65
C GLY A 202 -18.14 9.61 -28.52
N VAL A 203 -17.16 9.49 -29.43
CA VAL A 203 -17.11 10.39 -30.61
C VAL A 203 -18.41 10.22 -31.38
N SER A 204 -19.17 11.30 -31.56
CA SER A 204 -20.46 11.21 -32.25
C SER A 204 -20.26 11.08 -33.75
N GLN A 205 -21.19 10.46 -34.47
CA GLN A 205 -21.09 10.32 -35.92
C GLN A 205 -20.95 11.68 -36.62
N ASN A 206 -21.55 12.72 -36.06
CA ASN A 206 -21.41 14.09 -36.55
C ASN A 206 -19.96 14.61 -36.44
N ASP A 207 -19.22 14.22 -35.40
CA ASP A 207 -17.81 14.62 -35.22
C ASP A 207 -16.88 13.89 -36.22
N ILE A 208 -17.27 12.67 -36.64
CA ILE A 208 -16.55 11.90 -37.66
C ILE A 208 -16.79 12.52 -39.05
N ASP A 209 -18.02 12.90 -39.34
CA ASP A 209 -18.41 13.49 -40.62
C ASP A 209 -17.74 14.87 -40.83
N ASP A 210 -17.47 15.62 -39.76
CA ASP A 210 -16.75 16.91 -39.83
C ASP A 210 -15.23 16.75 -40.06
N MET A 211 -14.64 15.59 -39.75
CA MET A 211 -13.20 15.31 -39.95
C MET A 211 -12.86 14.80 -41.36
N PHE A 212 -13.85 14.26 -42.10
CA PHE A 212 -13.67 13.73 -43.45
C PHE A 212 -14.60 14.44 -44.45
N PRO A 213 -14.23 15.66 -44.90
CA PRO A 213 -14.99 16.39 -45.93
C PRO A 213 -14.97 15.70 -47.31
#